data_AF-A0A8K0IHA1-F1
#
_entry.id   AF-A0A8K0IHA1-F1
#
_cell.length_a   1.000
_cell.length_b   1.000
_cell.length_c   1.000
_cell.angle_alpha   90.00
_cell.angle_beta   90.00
_cell.angle_gamma   90.00
#
_symmetry.space_group_name_H-M   'P 1'
#
loop_
_entity.id
_entity.type
_entity.pdbx_description
1 polymer ?
#
loop_
_entity_poly.entity_id
_entity_poly.type
_entity_poly.pdbx_seq_one_letter_code
_entity_poly.pdbx_strand_id
1 'polypeptide(L)'
;MGSLLKGESILVMGGVGFIGTHTVLQLLKEGFCVSIVNNFDNSIEEAVDRVRALADPDLSKNLYFHLIDLRNKEGLEKIFFQTR
;
A
#
# COMPACT_ATOMS: atom_id res chain seq x y z
N MET A 1 24.25 -5.89 0.83
CA MET A 1 22.80 -5.62 0.74
C MET A 1 22.47 -4.55 1.74
N GLY A 2 22.00 -3.38 1.31
CA GLY A 2 21.51 -2.36 2.25
C GLY A 2 20.25 -2.88 2.93
N SER A 3 20.19 -2.81 4.27
CA SER A 3 18.95 -3.11 4.98
C SER A 3 17.99 -1.94 4.76
N LEU A 4 16.77 -2.24 4.29
CA LEU A 4 15.67 -1.28 4.31
C LEU A 4 15.46 -0.83 5.76
N LEU A 5 15.51 0.47 6.02
CA LEU A 5 15.32 1.04 7.34
C LEU A 5 13.83 1.19 7.64
N LYS A 6 13.48 1.03 8.92
CA LYS A 6 12.11 1.25 9.42
C LYS A 6 11.70 2.70 9.12
N GLY A 7 10.50 2.89 8.56
CA GLY A 7 10.03 4.19 8.08
C GLY A 7 10.29 4.49 6.60
N GLU A 8 10.93 3.59 5.85
CA GLU A 8 10.99 3.70 4.39
C GLU A 8 9.63 3.45 3.73
N SER A 9 9.41 4.11 2.59
CA SER A 9 8.17 4.05 1.83
C SER A 9 8.20 2.95 0.77
N ILE A 10 7.17 2.10 0.75
CA ILE A 10 7.01 1.00 -0.21
C ILE A 10 5.70 1.18 -0.98
N LEU A 11 5.80 1.20 -2.31
CA LEU A 11 4.65 1.18 -3.21
C LEU A 11 4.27 -0.26 -3.55
N VAL A 12 3.03 -0.67 -3.24
CA VAL A 12 2.51 -2.00 -3.56
C VAL A 12 1.41 -1.89 -4.61
N MET A 13 1.73 -2.32 -5.83
CA MET A 13 0.73 -2.50 -6.88
C MET A 13 -0.09 -3.76 -6.59
N GLY A 14 -1.42 -3.70 -6.73
CA GLY A 14 -2.25 -4.87 -6.43
C GLY A 14 -2.43 -5.15 -4.93
N GLY A 15 -2.08 -4.20 -4.05
CA GLY A 15 -2.06 -4.37 -2.58
C GLY A 15 -3.39 -4.71 -1.90
N VAL A 16 -4.51 -4.64 -2.63
CA VAL A 16 -5.86 -5.03 -2.19
C VAL A 16 -6.35 -6.34 -2.79
N GLY A 17 -5.52 -7.01 -3.59
CA GLY A 17 -5.76 -8.39 -4.03
C GLY A 17 -5.39 -9.42 -2.96
N PHE A 18 -5.66 -10.69 -3.24
CA PHE A 18 -5.38 -11.79 -2.29
C PHE A 18 -3.93 -11.77 -1.79
N ILE A 19 -2.95 -11.85 -2.69
CA ILE A 19 -1.53 -11.83 -2.30
C ILE A 19 -1.14 -10.46 -1.73
N GLY A 20 -1.59 -9.38 -2.37
CA GLY A 20 -1.23 -8.02 -2.00
C GLY A 20 -1.60 -7.66 -0.57
N THR A 21 -2.81 -8.02 -0.12
CA THR A 21 -3.28 -7.70 1.25
C THR A 21 -2.42 -8.35 2.33
N HIS A 22 -2.04 -9.61 2.14
CA HIS A 22 -1.12 -10.30 3.04
C HIS A 22 0.26 -9.64 3.07
N THR A 23 0.80 -9.28 1.89
CA THR A 23 2.09 -8.58 1.80
C THR A 23 2.04 -7.22 2.49
N VAL A 24 1.01 -6.41 2.22
CA VAL A 24 0.83 -5.09 2.85
C VAL A 24 0.77 -5.23 4.37
N LEU A 25 0.00 -6.19 4.89
CA LEU A 25 -0.10 -6.41 6.33
C LEU A 25 1.25 -6.74 6.97
N GLN A 26 2.08 -7.57 6.31
CA GLN A 26 3.43 -7.88 6.81
C GLN A 26 4.33 -6.64 6.77
N LEU A 27 4.32 -5.86 5.69
CA LEU A 27 5.11 -4.64 5.59
C LEU A 27 4.73 -3.60 6.67
N LEU A 28 3.44 -3.45 6.95
CA LEU A 28 2.98 -2.57 8.04
C LEU A 28 3.48 -3.06 9.41
N LYS A 29 3.45 -4.38 9.66
CA LYS A 29 3.97 -4.99 10.92
C LYS A 29 5.46 -4.80 11.11
N GLU A 30 6.23 -4.78 10.02
CA GLU A 30 7.66 -4.45 10.04
C GLU A 30 7.91 -2.93 10.22
N GLY A 31 6.87 -2.11 10.14
CA GLY A 31 6.92 -0.67 10.37
C GLY A 31 7.27 0.17 9.14
N PHE A 32 7.00 -0.35 7.94
CA PHE A 32 7.11 0.42 6.70
C PHE A 32 5.90 1.35 6.49
N CYS A 33 6.13 2.42 5.74
CA CYS A 33 5.07 3.22 5.13
C CYS A 33 4.66 2.55 3.83
N VAL A 34 3.38 2.19 3.68
CA VAL A 34 2.91 1.42 2.53
C VAL A 34 1.89 2.23 1.75
N SER A 35 2.18 2.49 0.47
CA SER A 35 1.23 3.08 -0.47
C SER A 35 0.71 2.00 -1.40
N ILE A 36 -0.60 1.80 -1.46
CA ILE A 36 -1.24 0.87 -2.39
C ILE A 36 -1.72 1.63 -3.63
N VAL A 37 -1.47 1.05 -4.80
CA VAL A 37 -2.11 1.48 -6.06
C VAL A 37 -2.98 0.35 -6.61
N ASN A 38 -4.26 0.65 -6.82
CA ASN A 38 -5.22 -0.31 -7.37
C ASN A 38 -6.44 0.40 -8.00
N ASN A 39 -7.11 -0.28 -8.95
CA ASN A 39 -8.32 0.21 -9.64
C ASN A 39 -9.58 -0.64 -9.36
N PHE A 40 -9.47 -1.68 -8.52
CA PHE A 40 -10.51 -2.64 -8.15
C PHE A 40 -11.03 -3.59 -9.25
N ASP A 41 -10.37 -3.69 -10.42
CA ASP A 41 -10.85 -4.56 -11.51
C ASP A 41 -11.08 -6.02 -11.07
N ASN A 42 -10.24 -6.53 -10.16
CA ASN A 42 -10.33 -7.88 -9.59
C ASN A 42 -10.23 -7.89 -8.05
N SER A 43 -10.64 -6.81 -7.39
CA SER A 43 -10.55 -6.70 -5.93
C SER A 43 -11.68 -5.84 -5.37
N ILE A 44 -11.77 -5.76 -4.03
CA ILE A 44 -12.83 -5.03 -3.33
C ILE A 44 -12.23 -3.99 -2.40
N GLU A 45 -12.89 -2.85 -2.28
CA GLU A 45 -12.46 -1.74 -1.42
C GLU A 45 -12.32 -2.16 0.05
N GLU A 46 -13.24 -3.01 0.52
CA GLU A 46 -13.27 -3.53 1.89
C GLU A 46 -11.97 -4.27 2.30
N ALA A 47 -11.18 -4.73 1.32
CA ALA A 47 -9.88 -5.32 1.58
C ALA A 47 -8.91 -4.33 2.25
N VAL A 48 -8.98 -3.03 1.91
CA VAL A 48 -8.17 -1.98 2.56
C VAL A 48 -8.53 -1.88 4.05
N ASP A 49 -9.82 -1.84 4.35
CA ASP A 49 -10.31 -1.69 5.72
C ASP A 49 -9.98 -2.90 6.58
N ARG A 50 -10.07 -4.10 6.00
CA ARG A 50 -9.64 -5.34 6.66
C ARG A 50 -8.15 -5.31 6.99
N VAL A 51 -7.30 -4.83 6.06
CA VAL A 51 -5.86 -4.68 6.34
C VAL A 51 -5.63 -3.67 7.47
N ARG A 52 -6.30 -2.51 7.47
CA ARG A 52 -6.20 -1.53 8.56
C ARG A 52 -6.60 -2.10 9.91
N ALA A 53 -7.72 -2.83 9.95
CA ALA A 53 -8.21 -3.47 11.17
C ALA A 53 -7.23 -4.53 11.72
N LEU A 54 -6.50 -5.22 10.84
CA LEU A 54 -5.54 -6.26 11.22
C LEU A 54 -4.14 -5.71 11.55
N ALA A 55 -3.80 -4.50 11.11
CA ALA A 55 -2.45 -3.95 11.20
C ALA A 55 -2.08 -3.37 12.57
N ASP A 56 -2.99 -3.33 13.56
CA ASP A 56 -2.90 -2.47 14.77
C ASP A 56 -3.13 -0.97 14.45
N PRO A 57 -3.88 -0.21 15.30
CA PRO A 57 -4.24 1.17 15.02
C PRO A 57 -3.07 2.10 14.70
N ASP A 58 -1.91 1.94 15.35
CA ASP A 58 -0.78 2.82 15.11
C ASP A 58 -0.07 2.54 13.79
N LEU A 59 0.07 1.27 13.40
CA LEU A 59 0.66 0.91 12.11
C LEU A 59 -0.30 1.17 10.94
N SER A 60 -1.63 1.13 11.19
CA SER A 60 -2.62 1.43 10.15
C SER A 60 -2.49 2.86 9.58
N LYS A 61 -1.91 3.79 10.35
CA LYS A 61 -1.63 5.17 9.94
C LYS A 61 -0.57 5.26 8.84
N ASN A 62 0.24 4.21 8.71
CA ASN A 62 1.28 4.09 7.69
C ASN A 62 0.73 3.53 6.36
N LEU A 63 -0.57 3.25 6.25
CA LEU A 63 -1.20 2.74 5.04
C LEU A 63 -1.91 3.83 4.24
N TYR A 64 -1.38 4.12 3.06
CA TYR A 64 -1.96 5.02 2.07
C TYR A 64 -2.59 4.22 0.93
N PHE A 65 -3.75 4.65 0.44
CA PHE A 65 -4.44 4.01 -0.67
C PHE A 65 -4.69 5.02 -1.78
N HIS A 66 -4.32 4.64 -3.00
CA HIS A 66 -4.50 5.44 -4.21
C HIS A 66 -5.36 4.66 -5.21
N LEU A 67 -6.59 5.13 -5.42
CA LEU A 67 -7.48 4.61 -6.45
C LEU A 67 -7.00 5.12 -7.82
N ILE A 68 -6.19 4.32 -8.50
CA ILE A 68 -5.62 4.66 -9.81
C ILE A 68 -5.45 3.40 -10.65
N ASP A 69 -5.63 3.56 -11.95
CA ASP A 69 -5.23 2.56 -12.93
C ASP A 69 -3.72 2.66 -13.19
N LEU A 70 -3.01 1.53 -13.13
CA LEU A 70 -1.56 1.50 -13.39
C LEU A 70 -1.18 1.95 -14.81
N ARG A 71 -2.12 1.89 -15.76
CA ARG A 71 -1.96 2.39 -17.12
C ARG A 71 -2.03 3.92 -17.19
N ASN A 72 -2.49 4.59 -16.13
CA ASN A 72 -2.49 6.04 -16.03
C ASN A 72 -1.10 6.55 -15.58
N LYS A 73 -0.24 6.79 -16.57
CA LYS A 73 1.13 7.29 -16.35
C LYS A 73 1.17 8.59 -15.54
N GLU A 74 0.37 9.58 -15.90
CA GLU A 74 0.37 10.89 -15.22
C GLU A 74 -0.10 10.77 -13.76
N GLY A 75 -1.09 9.92 -13.52
CA GLY A 75 -1.56 9.61 -12.18
C GLY A 75 -0.46 8.97 -11.33
N LEU A 76 0.27 8.01 -11.90
CA LEU A 76 1.34 7.32 -11.22
C LEU A 76 2.54 8.25 -10.92
N GLU A 77 2.90 9.13 -11.85
CA GLU A 77 3.94 10.15 -11.66
C GLU A 77 3.62 11.07 -10.47
N LYS A 78 2.35 11.47 -10.30
CA LYS A 78 1.92 12.28 -9.14
C LYS A 78 2.13 11.53 -7.83
N ILE A 79 1.81 10.23 -7.77
CA ILE A 79 1.99 9.41 -6.57
C ILE A 79 3.47 9.31 -6.20
N PHE A 80 4.35 9.05 -7.17
CA PHE A 80 5.80 9.02 -6.94
C PHE A 80 6.35 10.37 -6.47
N PHE A 81 5.77 11.49 -6.91
CA PHE A 81 6.19 12.82 -6.46
C PHE A 81 5.72 13.12 -5.02
N GLN A 82 4.53 12.65 -4.65
CA GLN A 82 3.91 12.86 -3.34
C GLN A 82 4.46 11.91 -2.26
N THR A 83 4.91 10.72 -2.65
CA THR A 83 5.40 9.68 -1.74
C THR A 83 6.92 9.71 -1.74
N ARG A 84 7.52 10.44 -0.80
CA ARG A 84 8.98 10.50 -0.57
C ARG A 84 9.33 10.03 0.83
#